data_AF-A0AAW0BMT4-F1
#
_entry.id   AF-A0AAW0BMT4-F1
#
_cell.length_a   1.000
_cell.length_b   1.000
_cell.length_c   1.000
_cell.angle_alpha   90.00
_cell.angle_beta   90.00
_cell.angle_gamma   90.00
#
_symmetry.space_group_name_H-M   'P 1'
#
loop_
_entity.id
_entity.type
_entity.pdbx_description
1 polymer ?
#
loop_
_entity_poly.entity_id
_entity_poly.type
_entity_poly.pdbx_seq_one_letter_code
_entity_poly.pdbx_strand_id
1 'polypeptide(L)'
;GLVDTYCKKTSRLLKSQKRELLAHDPLAHFPCETSDYSAITFELGGPHRRTNQRGLPYTYDPSTWMVLTALGDYDPAHGGQIILWDLGWVLWFAPGDNILIPPFIRYSFVAVRPGETRYSMIQWTGGGIRRFFENREVDDTTFAVGATEAEHSARECLRREAHTRAIRAFPYSSTLPTGKRDFKYTWPQPFVLDFRSLSAV
;
A
#
# COMPACT_ATOMS: atom_id res chain seq x y z
N GLY A 1 -9.46 3.01 18.69
CA GLY A 1 -7.98 2.99 18.70
C GLY A 1 -7.43 3.78 17.53
N LEU A 2 -6.12 4.06 17.49
CA LEU A 2 -5.46 4.87 16.45
C LEU A 2 -5.74 4.36 15.01
N VAL A 3 -5.76 3.02 14.84
CA VAL A 3 -6.08 2.33 13.58
C VAL A 3 -7.48 2.67 13.10
N ASP A 4 -8.49 2.48 13.93
CA ASP A 4 -9.88 2.80 13.60
C ASP A 4 -10.06 4.28 13.24
N THR A 5 -9.41 5.18 13.99
CA THR A 5 -9.40 6.62 13.67
C THR A 5 -8.76 6.89 12.31
N TYR A 6 -7.66 6.23 11.98
CA TYR A 6 -6.98 6.42 10.71
C TYR A 6 -7.73 5.80 9.53
N CYS A 7 -8.30 4.61 9.68
CA CYS A 7 -9.17 3.99 8.68
C CYS A 7 -10.36 4.91 8.35
N LYS A 8 -10.98 5.52 9.37
CA LYS A 8 -12.05 6.51 9.19
C LYS A 8 -11.56 7.76 8.45
N LYS A 9 -10.37 8.28 8.77
CA LYS A 9 -9.78 9.43 8.06
C LYS A 9 -9.47 9.10 6.61
N THR A 10 -8.86 7.94 6.35
CA THR A 10 -8.57 7.45 5.00
C THR A 10 -9.85 7.30 4.19
N SER A 11 -10.89 6.67 4.73
CA SER A 11 -12.19 6.54 4.05
C SER A 11 -12.81 7.90 3.72
N ARG A 12 -12.78 8.86 4.67
CA ARG A 12 -13.27 10.22 4.40
C ARG A 12 -12.48 10.94 3.30
N LEU A 13 -11.16 10.79 3.30
CA LEU A 13 -10.29 11.37 2.28
C LEU A 13 -10.60 10.78 0.90
N LEU A 14 -10.65 9.46 0.79
CA LEU A 14 -10.96 8.76 -0.46
C LEU A 14 -12.33 9.19 -1.02
N LYS A 15 -13.35 9.32 -0.15
CA LYS A 15 -14.68 9.83 -0.55
C LYS A 15 -14.64 11.26 -1.05
N SER A 16 -13.84 12.14 -0.43
CA SER A 16 -13.69 13.52 -0.90
C SER A 16 -13.03 13.55 -2.28
N GLN A 17 -11.93 12.82 -2.45
CA GLN A 17 -11.21 12.72 -3.71
C GLN A 17 -12.07 12.15 -4.83
N LYS A 18 -12.85 11.09 -4.54
CA LYS A 18 -13.81 10.52 -5.49
C LYS A 18 -14.85 11.56 -5.93
N ARG A 19 -15.41 12.33 -4.99
CA ARG A 19 -16.38 13.39 -5.29
C ARG A 19 -15.76 14.52 -6.11
N GLU A 20 -14.56 14.97 -5.77
CA GLU A 20 -13.84 16.01 -6.51
C GLU A 20 -13.53 15.56 -7.94
N LEU A 21 -13.06 14.32 -8.11
CA LEU A 21 -12.79 13.74 -9.43
C LEU A 21 -14.04 13.64 -10.29
N LEU A 22 -15.15 13.14 -9.73
CA LEU A 22 -16.42 13.02 -10.46
C LEU A 22 -17.06 14.38 -10.78
N ALA A 23 -16.80 15.41 -9.96
CA ALA A 23 -17.27 16.77 -10.23
C ALA A 23 -16.47 17.44 -11.35
N HIS A 24 -15.16 17.21 -11.40
CA HIS A 24 -14.27 17.72 -12.43
C HIS A 24 -14.45 16.97 -13.76
N ASP A 25 -14.51 15.64 -13.72
CA ASP A 25 -14.70 14.77 -14.88
C ASP A 25 -15.87 13.80 -14.64
N PRO A 26 -17.08 14.14 -15.14
CA PRO A 26 -18.24 13.25 -15.04
C PRO A 26 -18.08 11.92 -15.77
N LEU A 27 -17.08 11.80 -16.67
CA LEU A 27 -16.73 10.55 -17.35
C LEU A 27 -15.67 9.74 -16.60
N ALA A 28 -15.21 10.19 -15.43
CA ALA A 28 -14.35 9.38 -14.57
C ALA A 28 -15.14 8.20 -14.00
N HIS A 29 -14.58 7.00 -14.08
CA HIS A 29 -15.20 5.79 -13.55
C HIS A 29 -14.29 5.17 -12.49
N PHE A 30 -14.92 4.70 -11.41
CA PHE A 30 -14.23 3.94 -10.36
C PHE A 30 -14.39 2.44 -10.62
N PRO A 31 -13.46 1.59 -10.15
CA PRO A 31 -13.48 0.16 -10.42
C PRO A 31 -14.78 -0.54 -9.99
N CYS A 32 -15.42 -0.07 -8.91
CA CYS A 32 -16.77 -0.44 -8.54
C CYS A 32 -17.43 0.66 -7.70
N GLU A 33 -18.76 0.63 -7.61
CA GLU A 33 -19.55 1.64 -6.87
C GLU A 33 -19.19 1.67 -5.38
N THR A 34 -18.91 0.50 -4.81
CA THR A 34 -18.66 0.31 -3.38
C THR A 34 -17.22 0.62 -2.95
N SER A 35 -16.28 0.76 -3.89
CA SER A 35 -14.91 1.14 -3.58
C SER A 35 -14.72 2.64 -3.72
N ASP A 36 -14.10 3.22 -2.69
CA ASP A 36 -13.64 4.63 -2.71
C ASP A 36 -12.23 4.74 -3.31
N TYR A 37 -11.58 3.62 -3.65
CA TYR A 37 -10.26 3.60 -4.28
C TYR A 37 -10.35 3.82 -5.78
N SER A 38 -9.42 4.61 -6.34
CA SER A 38 -9.44 4.92 -7.78
C SER A 38 -9.03 3.76 -8.67
N ALA A 39 -8.35 2.74 -8.13
CA ALA A 39 -7.83 1.62 -8.89
C ALA A 39 -7.86 0.31 -8.08
N ILE A 40 -8.01 -0.79 -8.80
CA ILE A 40 -7.86 -2.15 -8.27
C ILE A 40 -6.85 -2.88 -9.16
N THR A 41 -5.92 -3.61 -8.54
CA THR A 41 -4.96 -4.46 -9.23
C THR A 41 -5.08 -5.89 -8.75
N PHE A 42 -5.22 -6.83 -9.68
CA PHE A 42 -5.17 -8.25 -9.40
C PHE A 42 -3.77 -8.78 -9.72
N GLU A 43 -3.08 -9.30 -8.71
CA GLU A 43 -1.80 -9.97 -8.89
C GLU A 43 -2.04 -11.46 -9.09
N LEU A 44 -2.09 -11.87 -10.36
CA LEU A 44 -2.40 -13.24 -10.78
C LEU A 44 -1.15 -14.10 -11.08
N GLY A 45 0.05 -13.55 -10.86
CA GLY A 45 1.30 -14.30 -11.05
C GLY A 45 1.39 -15.41 -10.00
N GLY A 46 1.72 -16.64 -10.43
CA GLY A 46 1.74 -17.86 -9.61
C GLY A 46 2.67 -17.80 -8.38
N PRO A 47 3.04 -18.95 -7.77
CA PRO A 47 3.48 -19.06 -6.37
C PRO A 47 4.70 -18.21 -5.95
N HIS A 48 5.37 -17.52 -6.88
CA HIS A 48 6.62 -16.81 -6.69
C HIS A 48 6.47 -15.36 -7.17
N ARG A 49 5.92 -14.47 -6.32
CA ARG A 49 5.93 -13.03 -6.62
C ARG A 49 6.59 -12.23 -5.49
N ARG A 50 7.77 -11.70 -5.81
CA ARG A 50 8.44 -10.64 -5.05
C ARG A 50 8.03 -9.31 -5.66
N THR A 51 7.25 -8.51 -4.95
CA THR A 51 7.00 -7.11 -5.31
C THR A 51 8.27 -6.31 -5.02
N ASN A 52 9.20 -6.26 -5.97
CA ASN A 52 10.38 -5.42 -5.87
C ASN A 52 10.02 -3.98 -6.30
N GLN A 53 9.45 -3.23 -5.37
CA GLN A 53 8.73 -1.97 -5.63
C GLN A 53 9.60 -0.71 -5.66
N ARG A 54 10.84 -0.78 -6.14
CA ARG A 54 11.77 0.38 -6.15
C ARG A 54 11.27 1.60 -6.96
N GLY A 55 10.14 1.54 -7.65
CA GLY A 55 9.55 2.63 -8.43
C GLY A 55 8.22 3.24 -7.91
N LEU A 56 7.69 2.83 -6.76
CA LEU A 56 6.31 3.18 -6.35
C LEU A 56 6.04 4.46 -5.51
N PRO A 57 7.02 5.23 -4.98
CA PRO A 57 6.68 6.34 -4.09
C PRO A 57 5.94 7.50 -4.81
N TYR A 58 5.87 7.49 -6.15
CA TYR A 58 5.11 8.47 -6.94
C TYR A 58 3.79 7.94 -7.50
N THR A 59 3.58 6.63 -7.49
CA THR A 59 2.41 5.97 -8.10
C THR A 59 1.17 6.08 -7.21
N TYR A 60 1.34 5.94 -5.90
CA TYR A 60 0.24 5.93 -4.92
C TYR A 60 0.09 7.28 -4.19
N ASP A 61 -1.10 7.57 -3.68
CA ASP A 61 -1.33 8.72 -2.79
C ASP A 61 -0.77 8.41 -1.39
N PRO A 62 0.25 9.15 -0.91
CA PRO A 62 0.88 8.91 0.39
C PRO A 62 -0.04 9.21 1.59
N SER A 63 -1.16 9.91 1.40
CA SER A 63 -2.13 10.14 2.48
C SER A 63 -3.13 9.00 2.67
N THR A 64 -3.18 8.05 1.75
CA THR A 64 -4.10 6.91 1.82
C THR A 64 -3.33 5.63 2.13
N TRP A 65 -4.00 4.65 2.71
CA TRP A 65 -3.49 3.29 2.81
C TRP A 65 -4.11 2.44 1.72
N MET A 66 -3.37 1.47 1.19
CA MET A 66 -3.90 0.46 0.29
C MET A 66 -4.50 -0.70 1.08
N VAL A 67 -5.50 -1.36 0.50
CA VAL A 67 -6.05 -2.62 1.01
C VAL A 67 -5.47 -3.74 0.18
N LEU A 68 -4.79 -4.67 0.82
CA LEU A 68 -4.38 -5.94 0.20
C LEU A 68 -5.35 -7.01 0.69
N THR A 69 -5.90 -7.77 -0.24
CA THR A 69 -6.72 -8.95 0.02
C THR A 69 -5.98 -10.17 -0.50
N ALA A 70 -5.74 -11.16 0.36
CA ALA A 70 -5.20 -12.45 -0.05
C ALA A 70 -6.29 -13.28 -0.74
N LEU A 71 -5.94 -13.89 -1.86
CA LEU A 71 -6.83 -14.72 -2.67
C LEU A 71 -6.12 -16.04 -3.04
N GLY A 72 -6.88 -17.04 -3.45
CA GLY A 72 -6.37 -18.35 -3.86
C GLY A 72 -6.73 -19.46 -2.86
N ASP A 73 -6.06 -20.59 -3.00
CA ASP A 73 -6.24 -21.80 -2.19
C ASP A 73 -4.86 -22.29 -1.75
N TYR A 74 -4.54 -22.04 -0.49
CA TYR A 74 -3.26 -22.38 0.14
C TYR A 74 -3.39 -22.46 1.65
N ASP A 75 -2.50 -23.22 2.28
CA ASP A 75 -2.38 -23.26 3.73
C ASP A 75 -1.43 -22.15 4.25
N PRO A 76 -1.95 -21.11 4.93
CA PRO A 76 -1.14 -20.02 5.46
C PRO A 76 -0.15 -20.44 6.56
N ALA A 77 -0.26 -21.67 7.08
CA ALA A 77 0.72 -22.26 7.98
C ALA A 77 2.03 -22.61 7.27
N HIS A 78 1.98 -22.82 5.97
CA HIS A 78 3.05 -23.45 5.20
C HIS A 78 3.50 -22.64 3.97
N GLY A 79 2.92 -21.46 3.76
CA GLY A 79 3.28 -20.54 2.70
C GLY A 79 2.35 -19.34 2.66
N GLY A 80 2.55 -18.43 1.71
CA GLY A 80 1.61 -17.33 1.46
C GLY A 80 1.53 -16.22 2.51
N GLN A 81 2.36 -16.27 3.56
CA GLN A 81 2.49 -15.19 4.55
C GLN A 81 2.93 -13.88 3.87
N ILE A 82 2.60 -12.75 4.48
CA ILE A 82 3.09 -11.44 4.03
C ILE A 82 4.31 -11.03 4.85
N ILE A 83 5.38 -10.65 4.15
CA ILE A 83 6.58 -10.08 4.73
C ILE A 83 6.46 -8.56 4.61
N LEU A 84 6.44 -7.83 5.72
CA LEU A 84 6.52 -6.37 5.73
C LEU A 84 7.97 -5.97 6.05
N TRP A 85 8.76 -5.78 4.99
CA TRP A 85 10.20 -5.59 5.10
C TRP A 85 10.55 -4.43 6.01
N ASP A 86 9.87 -3.29 5.89
CA ASP A 86 10.20 -2.08 6.66
C ASP A 86 9.94 -2.20 8.15
N LEU A 87 9.05 -3.09 8.53
CA LEU A 87 8.73 -3.42 9.91
C LEU A 87 9.57 -4.59 10.43
N GLY A 88 10.22 -5.33 9.53
CA GLY A 88 10.87 -6.59 9.87
C GLY A 88 9.87 -7.63 10.33
N TRP A 89 8.70 -7.72 9.69
CA TRP A 89 7.62 -8.59 10.15
C TRP A 89 7.27 -9.67 9.13
N VAL A 90 6.88 -10.82 9.65
CA VAL A 90 6.19 -11.85 8.87
C VAL A 90 4.85 -12.12 9.54
N LEU A 91 3.78 -11.91 8.79
CA LEU A 91 2.41 -12.07 9.27
C LEU A 91 1.75 -13.21 8.51
N TRP A 92 1.04 -14.07 9.23
CA TRP A 92 0.06 -14.95 8.60
C TRP A 92 -0.93 -14.10 7.80
N PHE A 93 -1.26 -14.59 6.62
CA PHE A 93 -2.15 -13.89 5.71
C PHE A 93 -2.89 -14.94 4.90
N ALA A 94 -4.03 -15.37 5.42
CA ALA A 94 -4.85 -16.46 4.89
C ALA A 94 -5.66 -16.00 3.66
N PRO A 95 -6.10 -16.93 2.80
CA PRO A 95 -7.10 -16.61 1.78
C PRO A 95 -8.32 -15.89 2.39
N GLY A 96 -8.71 -14.75 1.82
CA GLY A 96 -9.79 -13.90 2.31
C GLY A 96 -9.37 -12.83 3.33
N ASP A 97 -8.15 -12.91 3.88
CA ASP A 97 -7.66 -11.90 4.80
C ASP A 97 -7.43 -10.57 4.08
N ASN A 98 -7.65 -9.49 4.84
CA ASN A 98 -7.41 -8.13 4.40
C ASN A 98 -6.40 -7.47 5.33
N ILE A 99 -5.41 -6.79 4.75
CA ILE A 99 -4.49 -5.95 5.50
C ILE A 99 -4.45 -4.56 4.87
N LEU A 100 -4.55 -3.53 5.72
CA LEU A 100 -4.30 -2.17 5.28
C LEU A 100 -2.85 -1.82 5.56
N ILE A 101 -2.13 -1.39 4.52
CA ILE A 101 -0.75 -0.95 4.66
C ILE A 101 -0.57 0.42 4.00
N PRO A 102 0.31 1.27 4.54
CA PRO A 102 0.75 2.45 3.81
C PRO A 102 1.45 2.05 2.49
N PRO A 103 1.24 2.78 1.39
CA PRO A 103 1.73 2.43 0.07
C PRO A 103 3.26 2.42 -0.09
N PHE A 104 3.97 2.95 0.90
CA PHE A 104 5.43 3.03 0.93
C PHE A 104 6.09 1.96 1.81
N ILE A 105 5.31 1.13 2.51
CA ILE A 105 5.84 -0.05 3.20
C ILE A 105 6.15 -1.11 2.15
N ARG A 106 7.42 -1.52 2.06
CA ARG A 106 7.83 -2.62 1.21
C ARG A 106 7.28 -3.92 1.76
N TYR A 107 6.63 -4.68 0.90
CA TYR A 107 6.13 -6.01 1.23
C TYR A 107 6.52 -7.06 0.17
N SER A 108 6.43 -8.32 0.56
CA SER A 108 6.50 -9.51 -0.31
C SER A 108 5.53 -10.57 0.21
N PHE A 109 5.25 -11.58 -0.60
CA PHE A 109 4.57 -12.77 -0.14
C PHE A 109 5.51 -13.96 -0.16
N VAL A 110 5.38 -14.83 0.84
CA VAL A 110 6.08 -16.12 0.90
C VAL A 110 5.47 -17.05 -0.15
N ALA A 111 6.30 -17.88 -0.77
CA ALA A 111 5.83 -18.84 -1.75
C ALA A 111 4.86 -19.86 -1.10
N VAL A 112 3.88 -20.30 -1.88
CA VAL A 112 2.99 -21.41 -1.49
C VAL A 112 3.53 -22.73 -2.03
N ARG A 113 3.05 -23.85 -1.50
CA ARG A 113 3.52 -25.19 -1.87
C ARG A 113 3.15 -25.56 -3.31
N PRO A 114 3.84 -26.53 -3.91
CA PRO A 114 3.39 -27.11 -5.17
C PRO A 114 1.94 -27.59 -5.09
N GLY A 115 1.13 -27.22 -6.09
CA GLY A 115 -0.30 -27.53 -6.13
C GLY A 115 -1.20 -26.50 -5.45
N GLU A 116 -0.66 -25.59 -4.65
CA GLU A 116 -1.41 -24.46 -4.08
C GLU A 116 -1.42 -23.26 -5.04
N THR A 117 -2.43 -22.41 -4.89
CA THR A 117 -2.57 -21.17 -5.66
C THR A 117 -2.59 -19.97 -4.75
N ARG A 118 -1.96 -18.88 -5.19
CA ARG A 118 -2.00 -17.63 -4.43
C ARG A 118 -2.04 -16.42 -5.34
N TYR A 119 -2.98 -15.54 -5.05
CA TYR A 119 -3.20 -14.28 -5.74
C TYR A 119 -3.38 -13.16 -4.72
N SER A 120 -3.40 -11.92 -5.20
CA SER A 120 -3.80 -10.79 -4.37
C SER A 120 -4.70 -9.84 -5.15
N MET A 121 -5.61 -9.18 -4.43
CA MET A 121 -6.31 -8.00 -4.91
C MET A 121 -5.81 -6.80 -4.11
N ILE A 122 -5.42 -5.73 -4.80
CA ILE A 122 -4.91 -4.51 -4.20
C ILE A 122 -5.84 -3.37 -4.59
N GLN A 123 -6.48 -2.73 -3.61
CA GLN A 123 -7.23 -1.49 -3.82
C GLN A 123 -6.36 -0.30 -3.41
N TRP A 124 -6.19 0.66 -4.31
CA TRP A 124 -5.29 1.79 -4.10
C TRP A 124 -5.77 3.04 -4.85
N THR A 125 -5.29 4.20 -4.40
CA THR A 125 -5.54 5.47 -5.08
C THR A 125 -4.24 6.03 -5.65
N GLY A 126 -4.29 6.45 -6.90
CA GLY A 126 -3.14 6.99 -7.59
C GLY A 126 -2.75 8.36 -7.06
N GLY A 127 -1.45 8.55 -6.80
CA GLY A 127 -0.93 9.83 -6.30
C GLY A 127 -1.15 10.97 -7.31
N GLY A 128 -1.18 10.65 -8.60
CA GLY A 128 -1.45 11.63 -9.66
C GLY A 128 -2.81 12.30 -9.55
N ILE A 129 -3.85 11.59 -9.09
CA ILE A 129 -5.20 12.16 -8.93
C ILE A 129 -5.18 13.29 -7.90
N ARG A 130 -4.55 13.04 -6.75
CA ARG A 130 -4.43 14.06 -5.72
C ARG A 130 -3.55 15.23 -6.18
N ARG A 131 -2.41 14.93 -6.80
CA ARG A 131 -1.49 15.96 -7.27
C ARG A 131 -2.13 16.84 -8.33
N PHE A 132 -2.97 16.29 -9.20
CA PHE A 132 -3.71 17.07 -10.18
C PHE A 132 -4.53 18.19 -9.52
N PHE A 133 -5.30 17.87 -8.47
CA PHE A 133 -6.04 18.90 -7.71
C PHE A 133 -5.13 19.84 -6.92
N GLU A 134 -4.07 19.33 -6.28
CA GLU A 134 -3.07 20.17 -5.58
C GLU A 134 -2.34 21.13 -6.54
N ASN A 135 -2.19 20.73 -7.81
CA ASN A 135 -1.57 21.52 -8.85
C ASN A 135 -2.50 22.58 -9.45
N ARG A 136 -3.76 22.69 -8.98
CA ARG A 136 -4.83 23.53 -9.56
C ARG A 136 -5.34 22.99 -10.90
N GLU A 137 -5.62 21.70 -10.92
CA GLU A 137 -6.24 21.02 -12.08
C GLU A 137 -5.35 21.04 -13.33
N VAL A 138 -4.04 20.96 -13.13
CA VAL A 138 -3.06 20.76 -14.21
C VAL A 138 -2.20 19.55 -13.92
N ASP A 139 -1.72 18.90 -14.99
CA ASP A 139 -0.85 17.75 -14.89
C ASP A 139 0.52 18.10 -14.27
N ASP A 140 1.24 17.08 -13.84
CA ASP A 140 2.53 17.24 -13.16
C ASP A 140 3.58 17.97 -14.02
N THR A 141 3.53 17.83 -15.35
CA THR A 141 4.47 18.47 -16.28
C THR A 141 4.16 19.95 -16.39
N THR A 142 2.89 20.30 -16.58
CA THR A 142 2.42 21.69 -16.66
C THR A 142 2.70 22.43 -15.35
N PHE A 143 2.42 21.79 -14.21
CA PHE A 143 2.77 22.35 -12.90
C PHE A 143 4.28 22.56 -12.77
N ALA A 144 5.11 21.59 -13.17
CA ALA A 144 6.54 21.68 -12.99
C ALA A 144 7.18 22.88 -13.70
N VAL A 145 6.67 23.23 -14.89
CA VAL A 145 7.15 24.37 -15.68
C VAL A 145 6.60 25.70 -15.15
N GLY A 146 5.34 25.74 -14.72
CA GLY A 146 4.64 26.98 -14.35
C GLY A 146 4.72 27.37 -12.88
N ALA A 147 5.12 26.45 -11.99
CA ALA A 147 5.11 26.69 -10.55
C ALA A 147 6.34 27.46 -10.06
N THR A 148 6.11 28.36 -9.12
CA THR A 148 7.13 29.04 -8.34
C THR A 148 7.86 28.08 -7.41
N GLU A 149 9.07 28.45 -6.98
CA GLU A 149 9.84 27.65 -6.01
C GLU A 149 9.11 27.45 -4.68
N ALA A 150 8.28 28.43 -4.28
CA ALA A 150 7.43 28.34 -3.11
C ALA A 150 6.33 27.27 -3.27
N GLU A 151 5.68 27.21 -4.44
CA GLU A 151 4.67 26.19 -4.75
C GLU A 151 5.28 24.78 -4.81
N HIS A 152 6.45 24.63 -5.42
CA HIS A 152 7.22 23.37 -5.42
C HIS A 152 7.55 22.92 -3.99
N SER A 153 8.03 23.85 -3.15
CA SER A 153 8.37 23.57 -1.76
C SER A 153 7.15 23.18 -0.92
N ALA A 154 6.02 23.89 -1.11
CA ALA A 154 4.77 23.58 -0.43
C ALA A 154 4.24 22.18 -0.79
N ARG A 155 4.28 21.83 -2.08
CA ARG A 155 3.89 20.49 -2.58
C ARG A 155 4.74 19.38 -1.95
N GLU A 156 6.05 19.55 -1.90
CA GLU A 156 6.94 18.56 -1.27
C GLU A 156 6.73 18.48 0.25
N CYS A 157 6.43 19.61 0.92
CA CYS A 157 6.08 19.63 2.33
C CYS A 157 4.82 18.80 2.61
N LEU A 158 3.73 19.06 1.87
CA LEU A 158 2.48 18.30 1.98
C LEU A 158 2.69 16.80 1.77
N ARG A 159 3.57 16.43 0.83
CA ARG A 159 3.93 15.03 0.57
C ARG A 159 4.65 14.40 1.76
N ARG A 160 5.64 15.09 2.34
CA ARG A 160 6.39 14.61 3.51
C ARG A 160 5.50 14.50 4.75
N GLU A 161 4.60 15.45 4.95
CA GLU A 161 3.62 15.41 6.04
C GLU A 161 2.65 14.24 5.90
N ALA A 162 2.12 14.02 4.69
CA ALA A 162 1.26 12.89 4.37
C ALA A 162 1.96 11.56 4.68
N HIS A 163 3.19 11.40 4.19
CA HIS A 163 4.03 10.24 4.47
C HIS A 163 4.25 10.02 5.98
N THR A 164 4.65 11.08 6.69
CA THR A 164 4.89 11.03 8.15
C THR A 164 3.63 10.65 8.92
N ARG A 165 2.48 11.21 8.52
CA ARG A 165 1.18 10.94 9.15
C ARG A 165 0.75 9.49 8.92
N ALA A 166 0.90 8.99 7.70
CA ALA A 166 0.57 7.62 7.35
C ALA A 166 1.46 6.60 8.07
N ILE A 167 2.76 6.90 8.25
CA ILE A 167 3.66 6.09 9.09
C ILE A 167 3.18 6.08 10.53
N ARG A 168 2.98 7.25 11.14
CA ARG A 168 2.63 7.38 12.57
C ARG A 168 1.29 6.73 12.90
N ALA A 169 0.39 6.66 11.94
CA ALA A 169 -0.90 6.02 12.12
C ALA A 169 -0.84 4.50 12.04
N PHE A 170 0.26 3.94 11.51
CA PHE A 170 0.47 2.51 11.50
C PHE A 170 0.60 2.05 12.95
N PRO A 171 -0.18 1.05 13.42
CA PRO A 171 -0.28 0.67 14.84
C PRO A 171 1.04 0.28 15.52
N TYR A 172 2.12 0.21 14.74
CA TYR A 172 3.45 -0.22 15.12
C TYR A 172 4.54 0.71 14.58
N SER A 173 4.19 1.97 14.34
CA SER A 173 5.14 2.97 13.87
C SER A 173 6.33 3.16 14.81
N SER A 174 6.12 2.98 16.13
CA SER A 174 7.16 3.03 17.16
C SER A 174 8.13 1.86 17.09
N THR A 175 7.77 0.77 16.41
CA THR A 175 8.62 -0.42 16.24
C THR A 175 9.34 -0.44 14.89
N LEU A 176 9.15 0.57 14.03
CA LEU A 176 9.91 0.70 12.78
C LEU A 176 11.41 0.86 13.12
N PRO A 177 12.28 -0.11 12.78
CA PRO A 177 13.67 -0.05 13.19
C PRO A 177 14.45 0.98 12.38
N THR A 178 15.30 1.77 13.05
CA THR A 178 16.37 2.55 12.41
C THR A 178 17.64 1.69 12.33
N GLY A 179 17.66 0.65 11.49
CA GLY A 179 18.84 -0.24 11.39
C GLY A 179 18.59 -1.59 10.69
N LYS A 180 19.63 -2.46 10.67
CA LYS A 180 19.56 -3.85 10.16
C LYS A 180 18.42 -4.61 10.87
N ARG A 181 17.70 -5.45 10.11
CA ARG A 181 16.37 -5.94 10.47
C ARG A 181 16.41 -7.40 10.88
N ASP A 182 15.99 -7.67 12.11
CA ASP A 182 15.61 -9.01 12.55
C ASP A 182 14.10 -9.18 12.32
N PHE A 183 13.72 -10.27 11.66
CA PHE A 183 12.31 -10.53 11.39
C PHE A 183 11.61 -11.08 12.65
N LYS A 184 10.54 -10.41 13.08
CA LYS A 184 9.66 -10.88 14.15
C LYS A 184 8.48 -11.65 13.57
N TYR A 185 8.24 -12.83 14.14
CA TYR A 185 7.07 -13.66 13.89
C TYR A 185 6.09 -13.47 15.06
N THR A 186 4.81 -13.23 14.78
CA THR A 186 3.82 -12.90 15.81
C THR A 186 2.59 -13.83 15.78
N TRP A 187 2.64 -15.04 16.37
CA TRP A 187 1.52 -15.89 16.86
C TRP A 187 2.04 -17.20 17.53
N PRO A 188 1.24 -18.05 18.26
CA PRO A 188 1.71 -18.98 19.28
C PRO A 188 2.24 -20.33 18.76
N GLN A 189 2.46 -20.52 17.46
CA GLN A 189 3.12 -21.72 16.93
C GLN A 189 4.28 -21.33 15.99
N PRO A 190 5.50 -21.81 16.24
CA PRO A 190 6.68 -21.42 15.46
C PRO A 190 6.73 -22.20 14.14
N PHE A 191 6.47 -21.53 13.02
CA PHE A 191 7.02 -21.94 11.72
C PHE A 191 8.31 -21.15 11.49
N VAL A 192 9.42 -21.85 11.24
CA VAL A 192 10.72 -21.23 10.97
C VAL A 192 10.82 -20.93 9.49
N LEU A 193 10.82 -19.64 9.12
CA LEU A 193 11.16 -19.21 7.76
C LEU A 193 12.67 -19.24 7.55
N ASP A 194 13.14 -20.03 6.58
CA ASP A 194 14.54 -19.99 6.13
C ASP A 194 14.75 -18.83 5.14
N PHE A 195 15.36 -17.75 5.64
CA PHE A 195 15.67 -16.54 4.87
C PHE A 195 16.74 -16.74 3.78
N ARG A 196 17.49 -17.86 3.77
CA ARG A 196 18.51 -18.13 2.73
C ARG A 196 17.89 -18.48 1.38
N SER A 197 16.67 -19.01 1.37
CA SER A 197 15.89 -19.26 0.16
C SER A 197 15.32 -17.98 -0.48
N LEU A 198 15.19 -16.90 0.30
CA LEU A 198 14.66 -15.61 -0.14
C LEU A 198 15.70 -14.69 -0.79
N SER A 199 17.00 -15.03 -0.68
CA SER A 199 18.10 -14.27 -1.28
C SER A 199 18.45 -14.66 -2.71
N ALA A 200 17.83 -15.70 -3.27
CA ALA A 200 18.19 -16.26 -4.58
C ALA A 200 17.26 -15.86 -5.76
N VAL A 201 16.28 -14.95 -5.57
CA VAL A 201 15.40 -14.45 -6.66
C VAL A 201 15.11 -12.96 -6.53
#